data_AF-A0A257N347-F1
#
_entry.id   AF-A0A257N347-F1
#
_cell.length_a   1.000
_cell.length_b   1.000
_cell.length_c   1.000
_cell.angle_alpha   90.00
_cell.angle_beta   90.00
_cell.angle_gamma   90.00
#
_symmetry.space_group_name_H-M   'P 1'
#
loop_
_entity.id
_entity.type
_entity.pdbx_description
1 polymer ?
#
loop_
_entity_poly.entity_id
_entity_poly.type
_entity_poly.pdbx_seq_one_letter_code
_entity_poly.pdbx_strand_id
1 'polypeptide(L)'
;MKKLILICVLLPVSTLAISAELYGQQTGQYLGQLGGSKYNANSAKNPYGRYGSKYSAGSTNNPYGRHGSKYSTGSINNPYATNPPVIRSNPYGGKLY
;
A
#
# COMPACT_ATOMS: atom_id res chain seq x y z
N MET A 1 -34.99 -44.13 13.07
CA MET A 1 -34.38 -43.80 11.76
C MET A 1 -33.52 -42.55 11.93
N LYS A 2 -32.20 -42.68 11.77
CA LYS A 2 -31.20 -41.64 12.08
C LYS A 2 -31.15 -40.62 10.93
N LYS A 3 -31.55 -39.37 11.18
CA LYS A 3 -31.35 -38.27 10.23
C LYS A 3 -29.96 -37.67 10.49
N LEU A 4 -28.94 -38.13 9.77
CA LEU A 4 -27.66 -37.42 9.70
C LEU A 4 -27.88 -36.17 8.85
N ILE A 5 -27.97 -35.00 9.50
CA ILE A 5 -27.85 -33.72 8.79
C ILE A 5 -26.36 -33.50 8.57
N LEU A 6 -25.91 -33.69 7.33
CA LEU A 6 -24.57 -33.35 6.90
C LEU A 6 -24.48 -31.82 6.84
N ILE A 7 -24.05 -31.19 7.94
CA ILE A 7 -23.70 -29.77 7.94
C ILE A 7 -22.41 -29.65 7.13
N CYS A 8 -22.55 -29.26 5.86
CA CYS A 8 -21.44 -28.87 5.01
C CYS A 8 -20.79 -27.64 5.65
N VAL A 9 -19.66 -27.85 6.31
CA VAL A 9 -18.85 -26.78 6.89
C VAL A 9 -18.30 -25.98 5.70
N LEU A 10 -19.01 -24.91 5.32
CA LEU A 10 -18.50 -23.89 4.42
C LEU A 10 -17.40 -23.14 5.18
N LEU A 11 -16.18 -23.66 5.15
CA LEU A 11 -15.01 -22.91 5.55
C LEU A 11 -14.95 -21.69 4.62
N PRO A 12 -14.99 -20.45 5.14
CA PRO A 12 -14.76 -19.30 4.29
C PRO A 12 -13.34 -19.42 3.74
N VAL A 13 -13.22 -19.58 2.44
CA VAL A 13 -11.94 -19.47 1.74
C VAL A 13 -11.52 -18.01 1.88
N SER A 14 -10.69 -17.72 2.89
CA SER A 14 -10.11 -16.41 3.09
C SER A 14 -9.25 -16.08 1.87
N THR A 15 -9.68 -15.11 1.07
CA THR A 15 -8.84 -14.63 -0.03
C THR A 15 -7.60 -13.95 0.56
N LEU A 16 -6.41 -14.48 0.26
CA LEU A 16 -5.15 -13.81 0.55
C LEU A 16 -5.02 -12.64 -0.44
N ALA A 17 -5.43 -11.46 -0.02
CA ALA A 17 -5.23 -10.25 -0.81
C ALA A 17 -3.76 -9.86 -0.76
N ILE A 18 -2.96 -10.37 -1.72
CA ILE A 18 -1.58 -9.93 -1.88
C ILE A 18 -1.61 -8.46 -2.27
N SER A 19 -1.06 -7.60 -1.41
CA SER A 19 -1.06 -6.16 -1.62
C SER A 19 0.34 -5.68 -1.93
N ALA A 20 0.49 -4.91 -3.02
CA ALA A 20 1.72 -4.19 -3.31
C ALA A 20 1.78 -2.89 -2.50
N GLU A 21 2.87 -2.70 -1.78
CA GLU A 21 3.12 -1.56 -0.89
C GLU A 21 4.41 -0.85 -1.29
N LEU A 22 4.45 0.47 -1.12
CA LEU A 22 5.63 1.28 -1.37
C LEU A 22 6.40 1.54 -0.07
N TYR A 23 7.73 1.44 -0.17
CA TYR A 23 8.64 1.71 0.93
C TYR A 23 9.79 2.60 0.47
N GLY A 24 10.22 3.55 1.31
CA GLY A 24 11.47 4.29 1.09
C GLY A 24 12.66 3.31 1.14
N GLN A 25 13.46 3.25 0.07
CA GLN A 25 14.55 2.26 -0.05
C GLN A 25 15.54 2.34 1.11
N GLN A 26 16.01 3.55 1.45
CA GLN A 26 16.98 3.76 2.52
C GLN A 26 16.36 3.75 3.92
N THR A 27 15.18 4.34 4.06
CA THR A 27 14.56 4.60 5.38
C THR A 27 13.64 3.48 5.84
N GLY A 28 13.23 2.58 4.95
CA GLY A 28 12.18 1.60 5.21
C GLY A 28 10.82 2.23 5.52
N GLN A 29 10.64 3.53 5.24
CA GLN A 29 9.40 4.23 5.53
C GLN A 29 8.25 3.70 4.68
N TYR A 30 7.11 3.39 5.28
CA TYR A 30 5.90 3.04 4.54
C TYR A 30 5.32 4.26 3.81
N LEU A 31 5.04 4.11 2.51
CA LEU A 31 4.57 5.17 1.61
C LEU A 31 3.21 4.87 0.99
N GLY A 32 2.55 3.80 1.41
CA GLY A 32 1.18 3.48 1.02
C GLY A 32 1.02 2.25 0.15
N GLN A 33 -0.23 1.86 0.00
CA GLN A 33 -0.69 0.73 -0.78
C GLN A 33 -0.97 1.14 -2.24
N LEU A 34 -0.40 0.43 -3.21
CA LEU A 34 -0.64 0.68 -4.64
C LEU A 34 -1.99 0.16 -5.12
N GLY A 35 -2.42 -0.99 -4.58
CA GLY A 35 -3.69 -1.64 -4.94
C GLY A 35 -4.93 -1.09 -4.23
N GLY A 36 -4.76 -0.28 -3.19
CA GLY A 36 -5.87 0.15 -2.33
C GLY A 36 -6.86 1.09 -3.02
N SER A 37 -8.14 1.01 -2.65
CA SER A 37 -9.17 1.98 -3.09
C SER A 37 -8.87 3.40 -2.63
N LYS A 38 -9.36 4.42 -3.36
CA LYS A 38 -9.24 5.85 -3.00
C LYS A 38 -9.87 6.22 -1.63
N TYR A 39 -10.67 5.33 -1.06
CA TYR A 39 -11.29 5.52 0.26
C TYR A 39 -10.48 4.88 1.39
N ASN A 40 -9.49 4.03 1.09
CA ASN A 40 -8.68 3.40 2.12
C ASN A 40 -7.63 4.39 2.65
N ALA A 41 -7.50 4.50 3.97
CA ALA A 41 -6.56 5.41 4.62
C ALA A 41 -5.09 5.13 4.27
N ASN A 42 -4.74 3.85 4.02
CA ASN A 42 -3.40 3.42 3.65
C ASN A 42 -3.13 3.49 2.13
N SER A 43 -4.14 3.80 1.31
CA SER A 43 -3.97 3.81 -0.14
C SER A 43 -3.20 5.03 -0.65
N ALA A 44 -2.21 4.79 -1.50
CA ALA A 44 -1.55 5.83 -2.28
C ALA A 44 -2.50 6.50 -3.30
N LYS A 45 -3.68 5.92 -3.56
CA LYS A 45 -4.74 6.51 -4.40
C LYS A 45 -5.72 7.38 -3.63
N ASN A 46 -5.62 7.48 -2.30
CA ASN A 46 -6.51 8.32 -1.50
C ASN A 46 -6.00 9.77 -1.49
N PRO A 47 -6.64 10.71 -2.22
CA PRO A 47 -6.15 12.09 -2.36
C PRO A 47 -6.27 12.91 -1.06
N TYR A 48 -7.04 12.43 -0.09
CA TYR A 48 -7.22 13.04 1.22
C TYR A 48 -6.43 12.29 2.31
N GLY A 49 -5.88 11.10 1.98
CA GLY A 49 -5.15 10.26 2.91
C GLY A 49 -3.67 10.64 3.01
N ARG A 50 -3.02 10.20 4.08
CA ARG A 50 -1.60 10.46 4.36
C ARG A 50 -0.67 10.02 3.22
N TYR A 51 -0.98 8.92 2.56
CA TYR A 51 -0.08 8.32 1.57
C TYR A 51 -0.41 8.69 0.12
N GLY A 52 -1.63 9.17 -0.16
CA GLY A 52 -2.04 9.58 -1.51
C GLY A 52 -2.27 11.09 -1.70
N SER A 53 -2.28 11.88 -0.63
CA SER A 53 -2.51 13.32 -0.73
C SER A 53 -1.29 14.07 -1.24
N LYS A 54 -1.52 14.99 -2.20
CA LYS A 54 -0.49 15.90 -2.72
C LYS A 54 0.07 16.89 -1.69
N TYR A 55 -0.54 16.97 -0.51
CA TYR A 55 -0.12 17.86 0.57
C TYR A 55 0.61 17.12 1.70
N SER A 56 0.60 15.79 1.71
CA SER A 56 1.25 15.04 2.78
C SER A 56 2.74 14.82 2.49
N ALA A 57 3.58 15.01 3.50
CA ALA A 57 5.03 14.79 3.36
C ALA A 57 5.39 13.33 3.05
N GLY A 58 4.58 12.37 3.50
CA GLY A 58 4.79 10.94 3.28
C GLY A 58 4.19 10.40 1.98
N SER A 59 3.57 11.25 1.16
CA SER A 59 2.93 10.82 -0.09
C SER A 59 3.89 10.90 -1.27
N THR A 60 3.85 9.88 -2.13
CA THR A 60 4.48 9.92 -3.46
C THR A 60 3.78 10.87 -4.43
N ASN A 61 2.59 11.34 -4.10
CA ASN A 61 1.83 12.28 -4.93
C ASN A 61 2.11 13.74 -4.56
N ASN A 62 2.90 14.00 -3.52
CA ASN A 62 3.29 15.35 -3.15
C ASN A 62 4.47 15.82 -4.03
N PRO A 63 4.25 16.78 -4.96
CA PRO A 63 5.28 17.22 -5.90
C PRO A 63 6.41 18.01 -5.25
N TYR A 64 6.24 18.42 -4.00
CA TYR A 64 7.27 19.11 -3.20
C TYR A 64 7.88 18.18 -2.14
N GLY A 65 7.35 16.97 -1.98
CA GLY A 65 7.81 16.00 -0.98
C GLY A 65 9.00 15.17 -1.45
N ARG A 66 9.72 14.56 -0.49
CA ARG A 66 10.88 13.69 -0.76
C ARG A 66 10.56 12.56 -1.73
N HIS A 67 9.36 12.01 -1.67
CA HIS A 67 8.99 10.83 -2.44
C HIS A 67 8.22 11.12 -3.74
N GLY A 68 7.68 12.35 -3.91
CA GLY A 68 6.92 12.74 -5.10
C GLY A 68 7.54 13.86 -5.94
N SER A 69 8.56 14.57 -5.45
CA SER A 69 9.22 15.65 -6.17
C SER A 69 10.15 15.16 -7.28
N LYS A 70 10.03 15.76 -8.47
CA LYS A 70 10.94 15.51 -9.61
C LYS A 70 12.41 15.89 -9.35
N TYR A 71 12.70 16.58 -8.25
CA TYR A 71 14.04 17.02 -7.89
C TYR A 71 14.67 16.20 -6.75
N SER A 72 13.88 15.38 -6.05
CA SER A 72 14.39 14.62 -4.92
C SER A 72 15.06 13.32 -5.39
N THR A 73 16.24 13.02 -4.86
CA THR A 73 16.94 11.75 -5.13
C THR A 73 16.19 10.53 -4.61
N GLY A 74 15.24 10.74 -3.69
CA GLY A 74 14.39 9.71 -3.10
C GLY A 74 12.97 9.64 -3.66
N SER A 75 12.71 10.19 -4.85
CA SER A 75 11.37 10.24 -5.46
C SER A 75 11.20 9.25 -6.59
N ILE A 76 9.96 8.75 -6.73
CA ILE A 76 9.54 7.98 -7.91
C ILE A 76 9.44 8.81 -9.19
N ASN A 77 9.29 10.14 -9.06
CA ASN A 77 9.05 11.04 -10.19
C ASN A 77 10.33 11.74 -10.68
N ASN A 78 11.47 11.43 -10.07
CA ASN A 78 12.77 11.95 -10.50
C ASN A 78 13.47 10.91 -11.40
N PRO A 79 13.68 11.19 -12.70
CA PRO A 79 14.36 10.25 -13.61
C PRO A 79 15.84 10.02 -13.24
N TYR A 80 16.42 10.88 -12.41
CA TYR A 80 17.77 10.78 -11.89
C TYR A 80 17.81 10.35 -10.40
N ALA A 81 16.74 9.72 -9.91
CA ALA A 81 16.68 9.24 -8.53
C ALA A 81 17.78 8.20 -8.27
N THR A 82 18.57 8.43 -7.24
CA THR A 82 19.59 7.47 -6.79
C THR A 82 19.07 6.52 -5.72
N ASN A 83 17.95 6.88 -5.06
CA ASN A 83 17.35 6.09 -3.99
C ASN A 83 15.81 6.06 -4.06
N PRO A 84 15.21 5.69 -5.20
CA PRO A 84 13.77 5.71 -5.37
C PRO A 84 13.06 4.74 -4.41
N PRO A 85 11.78 4.97 -4.05
CA PRO A 85 10.98 4.00 -3.33
C PRO A 85 10.92 2.63 -4.03
N VAL A 86 10.83 1.58 -3.22
CA VAL A 86 10.74 0.19 -3.67
C VAL A 86 9.34 -0.37 -3.42
N ILE A 87 8.92 -1.30 -4.27
CA ILE A 87 7.68 -2.05 -4.10
C ILE A 87 7.98 -3.32 -3.29
N ARG A 88 7.15 -3.60 -2.29
CA ARG A 88 7.16 -4.86 -1.53
C ARG A 88 5.80 -5.52 -1.63
N SER A 89 5.79 -6.83 -1.84
CA SER A 89 4.58 -7.63 -1.67
C SER A 89 4.34 -7.86 -0.19
N ASN A 90 3.16 -7.47 0.29
CA ASN A 90 2.68 -7.87 1.60
C ASN A 90 1.66 -8.99 1.41
N PRO A 91 2.05 -10.27 1.57
CA PRO A 91 1.15 -11.40 1.36
C PRO A 91 0.02 -11.48 2.41
N TYR A 92 0.15 -10.72 3.50
CA TYR A 92 -0.81 -10.72 4.60
C TYR A 92 -1.93 -9.70 4.47
N GLY A 93 -1.92 -8.84 3.42
CA GLY A 93 -3.08 -8.09 2.91
C GLY A 93 -3.79 -7.08 3.82
N GLY A 94 -3.58 -7.13 5.14
CA GLY A 94 -4.27 -6.31 6.11
C GLY A 94 -3.66 -6.52 7.49
N LYS A 95 -3.16 -5.42 8.08
CA LYS A 95 -2.81 -5.25 9.49
C LYS A 95 -2.00 -6.39 10.14
N LEU A 96 -0.73 -6.12 10.43
CA LEU A 96 -0.05 -6.79 11.54
C LEU A 96 -0.66 -6.31 12.86
N TYR A 97 -1.77 -6.92 13.28
CA TYR A 97 -2.25 -7.04 14.66
C TYR A 97 -3.02 -8.35 14.78
#